data_AF-A0A7Y3LIU7-F1
#
_entry.id   AF-A0A7Y3LIU7-F1
#
_cell.length_a   1.000
_cell.length_b   1.000
_cell.length_c   1.000
_cell.angle_alpha   90.00
_cell.angle_beta   90.00
_cell.angle_gamma   90.00
#
_symmetry.space_group_name_H-M   'P 1'
#
loop_
_entity.id
_entity.type
_entity.pdbx_description
1 polymer ?
#
loop_
_entity_poly.entity_id
_entity_poly.type
_entity_poly.pdbx_seq_one_letter_code
_entity_poly.pdbx_strand_id
1 'polypeptide(L)'
;MIYLSIYSKFAGGAEEAFYMFWDTAWALVLGFALSGAVQSFVTRNEMENTLGDHRPKTVAKASLFGMASSSCSYAASAMAKSLFAKGADFLSAMAFMFASTNLVIELGIVLLILLGWQFFAAEFIGGVIMISLLVAVGAAVITPAAIAKARNRVRSPEGSFDSSCATPLSVKPSTGTYDRSCPQFEDGSQTKGKNLQSRLKTPALWADAANYALSDLKMLRKEMLIGFLVAGYLATIVPGSVWSVVFITGHGTLTQIENALVGPIIAFLSFVCSIGNIPLAAALWKGGISFGGVISFIFADLVAFPLTMIYRKLYGTRLAVQMVLLFWLVMSVAGFIIEEIFRPIGIIPTNRKIQILSSGISLNWSSYLDIIFFLVFAGMIWIARNRTRFGGGQGYATDPVCGMQVETANAPAKTNLNGGWVYFCSDNCKERYAKSPELQQKAATALKSQHPSPGPVGTRTFAQTAAKDPVCGMAVDTAAAEYTSHSMGTHYYFCSSGCKERFDNSADIQRRDSQMSSHDHSSDQSRTAIDPICNMTVQIENAEHTANIKGVDYYFCCSGCKEKFMTTSEA
;
A
#
# COMPACT_ATOMS: atom_id res chain seq x y z
N MET A 1 16.73 36.38 31.30
CA MET A 1 17.33 36.31 29.94
C MET A 1 17.54 34.87 29.44
N ILE A 2 18.11 33.95 30.23
CA ILE A 2 18.31 32.54 29.82
C ILE A 2 16.99 31.79 29.56
N TYR A 3 15.97 31.97 30.39
CA TYR A 3 14.63 31.36 30.19
C TYR A 3 13.93 31.82 28.90
N LEU A 4 14.05 33.10 28.54
CA LEU A 4 13.53 33.65 27.29
C LEU A 4 14.29 33.09 26.07
N SER A 5 15.60 32.87 26.18
CA SER A 5 16.42 32.26 25.13
C SER A 5 16.13 30.76 24.92
N ILE A 6 15.79 30.02 25.97
CA ILE A 6 15.44 28.60 25.86
C ILE A 6 14.03 28.46 25.28
N TYR A 7 13.08 29.30 25.73
CA TYR A 7 11.73 29.30 25.20
C TYR A 7 11.69 29.72 23.73
N SER A 8 12.46 30.75 23.33
CA SER A 8 12.57 31.16 21.93
C SER A 8 13.22 30.11 21.05
N LYS A 9 14.23 29.38 21.56
CA LYS A 9 14.85 28.26 20.84
C LYS A 9 13.94 27.05 20.75
N PHE A 10 13.14 26.80 21.79
CA PHE A 10 12.19 25.69 21.80
C PHE A 10 11.02 25.94 20.85
N ALA A 11 10.44 27.14 20.89
CA ALA A 11 9.43 27.59 19.94
C ALA A 11 9.98 27.58 18.50
N GLY A 12 11.20 28.07 18.31
CA GLY A 12 11.88 28.05 17.01
C GLY A 12 12.07 26.64 16.45
N GLY A 13 12.38 25.64 17.28
CA GLY A 13 12.54 24.26 16.84
C GLY A 13 11.23 23.63 16.33
N ALA A 14 10.12 23.90 17.01
CA ALA A 14 8.79 23.46 16.56
C ALA A 14 8.32 24.20 15.30
N GLU A 15 8.63 25.49 15.19
CA GLU A 15 8.37 26.32 14.01
C GLU A 15 9.16 25.83 12.80
N GLU A 16 10.45 25.55 12.96
CA GLU A 16 11.30 24.98 11.90
C GLU A 16 10.82 23.58 11.47
N ALA A 17 10.41 22.74 12.43
CA ALA A 17 9.81 21.45 12.11
C ALA A 17 8.53 21.60 11.28
N PHE A 18 7.71 22.62 11.57
CA PHE A 18 6.52 22.94 10.80
C PHE A 18 6.86 23.45 9.40
N TYR A 19 7.87 24.31 9.25
CA TYR A 19 8.33 24.78 7.94
C TYR A 19 8.86 23.63 7.08
N MET A 20 9.68 22.73 7.64
CA MET A 20 10.13 21.54 6.94
C MET A 20 8.98 20.63 6.51
N PHE A 21 7.96 20.48 7.35
CA PHE A 21 6.75 19.75 7.00
C PHE A 21 5.98 20.45 5.88
N TRP A 22 5.78 21.76 5.98
CA TRP A 22 5.05 22.56 4.99
C TRP A 22 5.72 22.48 3.62
N ASP A 23 7.03 22.71 3.54
CA ASP A 23 7.79 22.67 2.28
C ASP A 23 7.77 21.30 1.59
N THR A 24 7.44 20.23 2.32
CA THR A 24 7.41 18.85 1.79
C THR A 24 6.02 18.21 1.79
N ALA A 25 4.97 18.94 2.20
CA ALA A 25 3.64 18.39 2.40
C ALA A 25 3.01 17.90 1.10
N TRP A 26 3.07 18.70 0.02
CA TRP A 26 2.55 18.30 -1.29
C TRP A 26 3.21 17.01 -1.80
N ALA A 27 4.54 16.89 -1.67
CA ALA A 27 5.30 15.73 -2.13
C ALA A 27 4.97 14.47 -1.32
N LEU A 28 4.73 14.62 -0.01
CA LEU A 28 4.22 13.55 0.84
C LEU A 28 2.85 13.06 0.37
N VAL A 29 1.90 13.97 0.17
CA VAL A 29 0.55 13.62 -0.29
C VAL A 29 0.61 12.94 -1.66
N LEU A 30 1.38 13.49 -2.60
CA LEU A 30 1.58 12.91 -3.93
C LEU A 30 2.12 11.49 -3.84
N GLY A 31 3.23 11.27 -3.12
CA GLY A 31 3.85 9.95 -3.07
C GLY A 31 3.00 8.91 -2.33
N PHE A 32 2.25 9.28 -1.28
CA PHE A 32 1.27 8.37 -0.68
C PHE A 32 0.10 8.06 -1.62
N ALA A 33 -0.40 9.06 -2.35
CA ALA A 33 -1.44 8.87 -3.36
C ALA A 33 -0.97 7.95 -4.50
N LEU A 34 0.28 8.11 -4.96
CA LEU A 34 0.91 7.23 -5.94
C LEU A 34 1.09 5.81 -5.39
N SER A 35 1.50 5.64 -4.12
CA SER A 35 1.54 4.32 -3.47
C SER A 35 0.17 3.63 -3.50
N GLY A 36 -0.89 4.37 -3.16
CA GLY A 36 -2.26 3.87 -3.22
C GLY A 36 -2.73 3.54 -4.64
N ALA A 37 -2.39 4.40 -5.61
CA ALA A 37 -2.69 4.20 -7.02
C ALA A 37 -2.00 2.95 -7.57
N VAL A 38 -0.72 2.74 -7.27
CA VAL A 38 -0.01 1.50 -7.65
C VAL A 38 -0.67 0.29 -6.99
N GLN A 39 -1.07 0.40 -5.71
CA GLN A 39 -1.76 -0.66 -4.98
C GLN A 39 -3.17 -0.98 -5.49
N SER A 40 -3.83 -0.05 -6.17
CA SER A 40 -5.16 -0.29 -6.74
C SER A 40 -5.12 -0.63 -8.23
N PHE A 41 -4.46 0.17 -9.06
CA PHE A 41 -4.57 0.10 -10.52
C PHE A 41 -3.66 -0.92 -11.20
N VAL A 42 -2.48 -1.21 -10.62
CA VAL A 42 -1.47 -2.07 -11.24
C VAL A 42 -1.61 -3.50 -10.74
N THR A 43 -1.80 -4.48 -11.61
CA THR A 43 -1.90 -5.88 -11.19
C THR A 43 -0.54 -6.46 -10.81
N ARG A 44 -0.56 -7.56 -10.05
CA ARG A 44 0.65 -8.34 -9.74
C ARG A 44 1.36 -8.83 -11.01
N ASN A 45 0.61 -9.31 -12.00
CA ASN A 45 1.18 -9.78 -13.27
C ASN A 45 1.84 -8.65 -14.06
N GLU A 46 1.20 -7.47 -14.15
CA GLU A 46 1.80 -6.29 -14.81
C GLU A 46 3.08 -5.83 -14.08
N MET A 47 3.08 -5.89 -12.75
CA MET A 47 4.25 -5.55 -11.92
C MET A 47 5.39 -6.54 -12.11
N GLU A 48 5.12 -7.85 -12.02
CA GLU A 48 6.10 -8.92 -12.21
C GLU A 48 6.67 -8.90 -13.65
N ASN A 49 5.85 -8.60 -14.66
CA ASN A 49 6.31 -8.48 -16.04
C ASN A 49 7.19 -7.24 -16.30
N THR A 50 6.94 -6.14 -15.59
CA THR A 50 7.64 -4.86 -15.84
C THR A 50 8.88 -4.69 -14.96
N LEU A 51 8.78 -5.08 -13.69
CA LEU A 51 9.76 -4.84 -12.63
C LEU A 51 10.16 -6.12 -11.86
N GLY A 52 9.81 -7.33 -12.34
CA GLY A 52 10.03 -8.59 -11.63
C GLY A 52 11.46 -9.15 -11.67
N ASP A 53 12.41 -8.43 -12.28
CA ASP A 53 13.83 -8.76 -12.25
C ASP A 53 14.69 -7.50 -12.04
N HIS A 54 16.00 -7.67 -11.89
CA HIS A 54 16.99 -6.58 -11.76
C HIS A 54 17.95 -6.53 -12.96
N ARG A 55 17.48 -6.88 -14.16
CA ARG A 55 18.28 -6.70 -15.39
C ARG A 55 18.47 -5.21 -15.67
N PRO A 56 19.54 -4.78 -16.38
CA PRO A 56 19.81 -3.37 -16.63
C PRO A 56 18.63 -2.58 -17.24
N LYS A 57 17.88 -3.20 -18.16
CA LYS A 57 16.68 -2.57 -18.76
C LYS A 57 15.57 -2.34 -17.72
N THR A 58 15.39 -3.26 -16.80
CA THR A 58 14.35 -3.20 -15.77
C THR A 58 14.71 -2.18 -14.70
N VAL A 59 15.98 -2.17 -14.27
CA VAL A 59 16.52 -1.16 -13.37
C VAL A 59 16.39 0.23 -13.99
N ALA A 60 16.73 0.41 -15.26
CA ALA A 60 16.57 1.70 -15.94
C ALA A 60 15.10 2.16 -15.96
N LYS A 61 14.15 1.26 -16.22
CA LYS A 61 12.70 1.58 -16.12
C LYS A 61 12.30 1.96 -14.70
N ALA A 62 12.76 1.20 -13.71
CA ALA A 62 12.49 1.48 -12.30
C ALA A 62 13.02 2.87 -11.91
N SER A 63 14.24 3.21 -12.33
CA SER A 63 14.84 4.51 -12.08
C SER A 63 14.09 5.65 -12.77
N LEU A 64 13.65 5.45 -14.02
CA LEU A 64 12.84 6.46 -14.74
C LEU A 64 11.49 6.69 -14.05
N PHE A 65 10.80 5.63 -13.61
CA PHE A 65 9.57 5.77 -12.84
C PHE A 65 9.82 6.43 -11.48
N GLY A 66 10.94 6.12 -10.83
CA GLY A 66 11.37 6.76 -9.60
C GLY A 66 11.57 8.26 -9.80
N MET A 67 12.43 8.65 -10.73
CA MET A 67 12.69 10.04 -11.11
C MET A 67 11.38 10.81 -11.41
N ALA A 68 10.48 10.21 -12.20
CA ALA A 68 9.20 10.83 -12.56
C ALA A 68 8.22 10.97 -11.38
N SER A 69 8.36 10.15 -10.33
CA SER A 69 7.47 10.18 -9.17
C SER A 69 7.72 11.33 -8.19
N SER A 70 8.88 12.02 -8.29
CA SER A 70 9.27 13.18 -7.46
C SER A 70 8.80 13.09 -6.00
N SER A 71 9.23 12.04 -5.29
CA SER A 71 8.70 11.74 -3.96
C SER A 71 9.77 11.87 -2.89
N CYS A 72 9.40 12.45 -1.76
CA CYS A 72 10.30 12.50 -0.60
C CYS A 72 10.66 11.08 -0.10
N SER A 73 11.74 10.96 0.67
CA SER A 73 12.29 9.68 1.13
C SER A 73 11.27 8.80 1.89
N TYR A 74 10.35 9.40 2.65
CA TYR A 74 9.26 8.67 3.30
C TYR A 74 8.26 8.07 2.31
N ALA A 75 7.77 8.87 1.36
CA ALA A 75 6.80 8.41 0.38
C ALA A 75 7.42 7.45 -0.65
N ALA A 76 8.68 7.67 -1.03
CA ALA A 76 9.49 6.76 -1.84
C ALA A 76 9.61 5.38 -1.17
N SER A 77 9.87 5.32 0.15
CA SER A 77 9.94 4.05 0.89
C SER A 77 8.59 3.31 0.94
N ALA A 78 7.48 4.04 1.06
CA ALA A 78 6.14 3.46 1.02
C ALA A 78 5.83 2.90 -0.37
N MET A 79 6.11 3.65 -1.43
CA MET A 79 5.96 3.17 -2.80
C MET A 79 6.85 1.97 -3.12
N ALA A 80 8.12 1.99 -2.71
CA ALA A 80 9.04 0.87 -2.91
C ALA A 80 8.56 -0.41 -2.21
N LYS A 81 8.02 -0.28 -0.99
CA LYS A 81 7.33 -1.37 -0.29
C LYS A 81 6.14 -1.87 -1.10
N SER A 82 5.30 -0.99 -1.63
CA SER A 82 4.12 -1.35 -2.43
C SER A 82 4.47 -2.07 -3.74
N LEU A 83 5.49 -1.58 -4.46
CA LEU A 83 6.03 -2.24 -5.65
C LEU A 83 6.54 -3.65 -5.31
N PHE A 84 7.32 -3.78 -4.23
CA PHE A 84 7.85 -5.05 -3.77
C PHE A 84 6.75 -6.02 -3.30
N ALA A 85 5.73 -5.52 -2.60
CA ALA A 85 4.55 -6.29 -2.22
C ALA A 85 3.83 -6.85 -3.45
N LYS A 86 3.72 -6.05 -4.51
CA LYS A 86 3.10 -6.44 -5.79
C LYS A 86 3.96 -7.31 -6.70
N GLY A 87 5.14 -7.72 -6.25
CA GLY A 87 5.96 -8.71 -6.97
C GLY A 87 7.13 -8.12 -7.75
N ALA A 88 7.40 -6.81 -7.66
CA ALA A 88 8.65 -6.26 -8.17
C ALA A 88 9.85 -6.93 -7.49
N ASP A 89 10.94 -7.10 -8.23
CA ASP A 89 12.24 -7.49 -7.70
C ASP A 89 12.69 -6.48 -6.64
N PHE A 90 13.33 -6.99 -5.58
CA PHE A 90 13.73 -6.18 -4.45
C PHE A 90 14.72 -5.07 -4.85
N LEU A 91 15.73 -5.38 -5.65
CA LEU A 91 16.73 -4.41 -6.08
C LEU A 91 16.15 -3.39 -7.05
N SER A 92 15.24 -3.81 -7.94
CA SER A 92 14.50 -2.88 -8.81
C SER A 92 13.59 -1.93 -8.01
N ALA A 93 12.94 -2.42 -6.95
CA ALA A 93 12.17 -1.56 -6.04
C ALA A 93 13.08 -0.57 -5.27
N MET A 94 14.29 -0.98 -4.87
CA MET A 94 15.26 -0.09 -4.24
C MET A 94 15.86 0.91 -5.23
N ALA A 95 16.10 0.51 -6.49
CA ALA A 95 16.54 1.43 -7.55
C ALA A 95 15.47 2.50 -7.83
N PHE A 96 14.18 2.11 -7.87
CA PHE A 96 13.07 3.06 -7.91
C PHE A 96 13.12 4.03 -6.72
N MET A 97 13.34 3.52 -5.50
CA MET A 97 13.43 4.34 -4.29
C MET A 97 14.57 5.37 -4.37
N PHE A 98 15.77 4.95 -4.78
CA PHE A 98 16.94 5.82 -4.95
C PHE A 98 16.71 6.88 -6.03
N ALA A 99 16.14 6.50 -7.17
CA ALA A 99 15.88 7.45 -8.23
C ALA A 99 14.77 8.45 -7.84
N SER A 100 13.79 8.01 -7.05
CA SER A 100 12.70 8.84 -6.55
C SER A 100 13.17 9.93 -5.58
N THR A 101 14.34 9.78 -4.96
CA THR A 101 14.91 10.76 -4.01
C THR A 101 16.09 11.55 -4.56
N ASN A 102 17.01 10.91 -5.30
CA ASN A 102 18.29 11.51 -5.70
C ASN A 102 18.36 11.90 -7.19
N LEU A 103 17.45 11.41 -8.04
CA LEU A 103 17.42 11.79 -9.45
C LEU A 103 16.30 12.78 -9.78
N VAL A 104 15.69 13.38 -8.75
CA VAL A 104 14.59 14.32 -8.90
C VAL A 104 15.08 15.64 -9.49
N ILE A 105 14.38 16.13 -10.51
CA ILE A 105 14.70 17.38 -11.20
C ILE A 105 14.64 18.58 -10.24
N GLU A 106 13.69 18.59 -9.30
CA GLU A 106 13.54 19.63 -8.29
C GLU A 106 14.79 19.78 -7.42
N LEU A 107 15.31 18.66 -6.88
CA LEU A 107 16.55 18.65 -6.12
C LEU A 107 17.70 19.18 -6.97
N GLY A 108 17.78 18.75 -8.24
CA GLY A 108 18.74 19.25 -9.21
C GLY A 108 18.69 20.78 -9.38
N ILE A 109 17.50 21.37 -9.54
CA ILE A 109 17.34 22.82 -9.69
C ILE A 109 17.82 23.55 -8.42
N VAL A 110 17.50 23.04 -7.24
CA VAL A 110 17.95 23.64 -5.97
C VAL A 110 19.48 23.57 -5.86
N LEU A 111 20.10 22.44 -6.19
CA LEU A 111 21.55 22.30 -6.24
C LEU A 111 22.19 23.26 -7.24
N LEU A 112 21.61 23.39 -8.43
CA LEU A 112 22.07 24.29 -9.48
C LEU A 112 22.10 25.75 -9.01
N ILE A 113 21.07 26.18 -8.26
CA ILE A 113 20.95 27.55 -7.74
C ILE A 113 21.91 27.79 -6.55
N LEU A 114 21.96 26.88 -5.58
CA LEU A 114 22.66 27.11 -4.31
C LEU A 114 24.16 26.78 -4.36
N LEU A 115 24.51 25.71 -5.06
CA LEU A 115 25.85 25.12 -5.06
C LEU A 115 26.51 25.17 -6.45
N GLY A 116 25.73 25.39 -7.50
CA GLY A 116 26.20 25.54 -8.88
C GLY A 116 26.00 24.29 -9.73
N TRP A 117 26.30 24.43 -11.01
CA TRP A 117 26.06 23.39 -12.02
C TRP A 117 26.92 22.14 -11.81
N GLN A 118 28.06 22.26 -11.13
CA GLN A 118 28.93 21.13 -10.83
C GLN A 118 28.25 20.13 -9.89
N PHE A 119 27.59 20.62 -8.83
CA PHE A 119 26.85 19.79 -7.90
C PHE A 119 25.60 19.21 -8.57
N PHE A 120 24.94 19.97 -9.44
CA PHE A 120 23.86 19.44 -10.29
C PHE A 120 24.34 18.27 -11.15
N ALA A 121 25.44 18.42 -11.89
CA ALA A 121 25.97 17.35 -12.74
C ALA A 121 26.43 16.14 -11.90
N ALA A 122 27.07 16.39 -10.76
CA ALA A 122 27.50 15.35 -9.83
C ALA A 122 26.32 14.55 -9.25
N GLU A 123 25.19 15.19 -8.95
CA GLU A 123 23.98 14.52 -8.47
C GLU A 123 23.46 13.52 -9.51
N PHE A 124 23.30 13.93 -10.77
CA PHE A 124 22.74 13.07 -11.82
C PHE A 124 23.69 11.93 -12.21
N ILE A 125 24.98 12.24 -12.40
CA ILE A 125 25.99 11.22 -12.74
C ILE A 125 26.16 10.27 -11.55
N GLY A 126 26.26 10.82 -10.34
CA GLY A 126 26.45 10.06 -9.11
C GLY A 126 25.25 9.20 -8.78
N GLY A 127 24.01 9.67 -9.01
CA GLY A 127 22.80 8.88 -8.86
C GLY A 127 22.75 7.66 -9.79
N VAL A 128 23.21 7.80 -11.04
CA VAL A 128 23.33 6.66 -11.97
C VAL A 128 24.40 5.67 -11.51
N ILE A 129 25.56 6.16 -11.06
CA ILE A 129 26.63 5.32 -10.50
C ILE A 129 26.13 4.59 -9.25
N MET A 130 25.46 5.30 -8.35
CA MET A 130 24.93 4.81 -7.10
C MET A 130 23.92 3.68 -7.33
N ILE A 131 22.97 3.85 -8.25
CA ILE A 131 22.00 2.80 -8.60
C ILE A 131 22.70 1.58 -9.22
N SER A 132 23.71 1.81 -10.07
CA SER A 132 24.49 0.72 -10.68
C SER A 132 25.24 -0.09 -9.61
N LEU A 133 25.88 0.59 -8.65
CA LEU A 133 26.56 -0.03 -7.52
C LEU A 133 25.59 -0.75 -6.58
N LEU A 134 24.43 -0.14 -6.31
CA LEU A 134 23.37 -0.73 -5.48
C LEU A 134 22.94 -2.09 -6.04
N VAL A 135 22.68 -2.18 -7.34
CA VAL A 135 22.26 -3.43 -7.97
C VAL A 135 23.41 -4.44 -8.01
N ALA A 136 24.62 -4.02 -8.37
CA ALA A 136 25.78 -4.90 -8.45
C ALA A 136 26.17 -5.50 -7.09
N VAL A 137 26.33 -4.66 -6.07
CA VAL A 137 26.71 -5.09 -4.72
C VAL A 137 25.52 -5.74 -4.01
N GLY A 138 24.31 -5.20 -4.19
CA GLY A 138 23.09 -5.75 -3.61
C GLY A 138 22.78 -7.17 -4.09
N ALA A 139 23.00 -7.46 -5.38
CA ALA A 139 22.83 -8.81 -5.92
C ALA A 139 23.83 -9.82 -5.35
N ALA A 140 25.03 -9.36 -4.96
CA ALA A 140 26.06 -10.20 -4.34
C ALA A 140 25.84 -10.41 -2.83
N VAL A 141 25.39 -9.37 -2.11
CA VAL A 141 25.31 -9.36 -0.65
C VAL A 141 23.95 -9.87 -0.13
N ILE A 142 22.86 -9.57 -0.83
CA ILE A 142 21.51 -9.86 -0.35
C ILE A 142 21.07 -11.24 -0.80
N THR A 143 20.95 -12.15 0.17
CA THR A 143 20.54 -13.54 -0.11
C THR A 143 19.07 -13.63 -0.56
N PRO A 144 18.74 -14.55 -1.50
CA PRO A 144 17.35 -14.79 -1.92
C PRO A 144 16.42 -15.18 -0.76
N ALA A 145 16.95 -15.89 0.23
CA ALA A 145 16.22 -16.27 1.43
C ALA A 145 15.79 -15.05 2.27
N ALA A 146 16.66 -14.03 2.39
CA ALA A 146 16.32 -12.79 3.09
C ALA A 146 15.22 -12.01 2.34
N ILE A 147 15.31 -11.93 1.01
CA ILE A 147 14.31 -11.28 0.17
C ILE A 147 12.96 -11.99 0.28
N ALA A 148 12.93 -13.33 0.19
CA ALA A 148 11.70 -14.09 0.33
C ALA A 148 11.02 -13.88 1.69
N LYS A 149 11.80 -13.89 2.78
CA LYS A 149 11.30 -13.60 4.13
C LYS A 149 10.74 -12.19 4.24
N ALA A 150 11.42 -11.19 3.67
CA ALA A 150 10.95 -9.82 3.66
C ALA A 150 9.69 -9.65 2.81
N ARG A 151 9.58 -10.33 1.66
CA ARG A 151 8.38 -10.31 0.82
C ARG A 151 7.17 -10.87 1.56
N ASN A 152 7.37 -11.98 2.27
CA ASN A 152 6.34 -12.54 3.13
C ASN A 152 5.97 -11.56 4.24
N ARG A 153 6.92 -10.90 4.90
CA ARG A 153 6.62 -9.86 5.92
C ARG A 153 5.83 -8.68 5.36
N VAL A 154 6.08 -8.25 4.13
CA VAL A 154 5.37 -7.11 3.55
C VAL A 154 3.95 -7.50 3.11
N ARG A 155 3.76 -8.73 2.60
CA ARG A 155 2.44 -9.27 2.22
C ARG A 155 1.63 -9.78 3.42
N SER A 156 2.35 -10.22 4.45
CA SER A 156 1.86 -10.93 5.61
C SER A 156 2.74 -10.57 6.81
N PRO A 157 2.60 -9.36 7.39
CA PRO A 157 3.42 -8.94 8.53
C PRO A 157 3.45 -9.96 9.68
N GLU A 158 4.40 -10.89 9.67
CA GLU A 158 4.52 -11.99 10.64
C GLU A 158 3.28 -12.86 10.73
N GLY A 159 3.15 -13.85 9.84
CA GLY A 159 2.49 -15.10 10.19
C GLY A 159 3.34 -16.32 9.85
N SER A 160 3.31 -17.32 10.72
CA SER A 160 4.20 -18.48 10.72
C SER A 160 4.22 -19.25 9.40
N PHE A 161 5.40 -19.80 9.07
CA PHE A 161 5.64 -20.67 7.93
C PHE A 161 5.01 -22.04 8.23
N ASP A 162 3.87 -22.34 7.61
CA ASP A 162 3.49 -23.74 7.43
C ASP A 162 4.41 -24.32 6.35
N SER A 163 5.36 -25.15 6.76
CA SER A 163 6.33 -25.84 5.90
C SER A 163 5.69 -26.84 4.92
N SER A 164 4.36 -26.89 4.86
CA SER A 164 3.58 -27.78 4.01
C SER A 164 3.17 -27.20 2.65
N CYS A 165 3.41 -25.91 2.38
CA CYS A 165 3.07 -25.30 1.09
C CYS A 165 4.33 -24.72 0.42
N ALA A 166 5.02 -25.55 -0.35
CA ALA A 166 6.25 -25.21 -1.05
C ALA A 166 6.04 -24.14 -2.15
N THR A 167 7.00 -23.22 -2.24
CA THR A 167 7.26 -22.37 -3.41
C THR A 167 7.58 -23.19 -4.65
N PRO A 168 7.37 -22.67 -5.88
CA PRO A 168 7.59 -23.40 -7.15
C PRO A 168 9.06 -23.72 -7.50
N LEU A 169 10.02 -23.62 -6.58
CA LEU A 169 11.42 -23.99 -6.80
C LEU A 169 11.98 -24.86 -5.66
N SER A 170 11.57 -26.12 -5.59
CA SER A 170 12.43 -27.22 -5.14
C SER A 170 11.79 -28.56 -5.46
N VAL A 171 12.32 -29.23 -6.47
CA VAL A 171 12.03 -30.62 -6.78
C VAL A 171 12.88 -31.51 -5.86
N LYS A 172 12.23 -32.31 -5.02
CA LYS A 172 12.55 -33.74 -4.82
C LYS A 172 11.37 -34.44 -4.10
N PRO A 173 10.88 -35.58 -4.61
CA PRO A 173 9.73 -36.27 -4.04
C PRO A 173 10.18 -37.05 -2.81
N SER A 174 9.49 -36.87 -1.68
CA SER A 174 9.54 -37.84 -0.59
C SER A 174 8.24 -38.63 -0.58
N THR A 175 8.41 -39.94 -0.67
CA THR A 175 7.39 -40.99 -0.68
C THR A 175 6.66 -41.01 0.66
N GLY A 176 5.44 -40.50 0.68
CA GLY A 176 4.55 -40.60 1.83
C GLY A 176 3.15 -40.15 1.43
N THR A 177 2.24 -41.11 1.26
CA THR A 177 0.84 -40.93 0.92
C THR A 177 0.10 -40.23 2.06
N TYR A 178 0.10 -38.90 2.03
CA TYR A 178 -0.92 -38.07 2.67
C TYR A 178 -1.49 -37.15 1.58
N ASP A 179 -2.76 -37.37 1.26
CA ASP A 179 -3.53 -36.54 0.33
C ASP A 179 -3.83 -35.18 0.99
N ARG A 180 -2.83 -34.29 0.96
CA ARG A 180 -3.03 -32.87 1.24
C ARG A 180 -3.26 -32.15 -0.08
N SER A 181 -4.52 -32.11 -0.48
CA SER A 181 -5.01 -31.18 -1.49
C SER A 181 -4.85 -29.75 -0.96
N CYS A 182 -3.74 -29.10 -1.29
CA CYS A 182 -3.67 -27.65 -1.22
C CYS A 182 -4.79 -27.11 -2.12
N PRO A 183 -5.70 -26.25 -1.62
CA PRO A 183 -6.63 -25.56 -2.49
C PRO A 183 -5.80 -24.82 -3.53
N GLN A 184 -6.03 -25.11 -4.82
CA GLN A 184 -5.66 -24.15 -5.85
C GLN A 184 -6.47 -22.89 -5.55
N PHE A 185 -5.84 -21.93 -4.88
CA PHE A 185 -6.39 -20.61 -4.69
C PHE A 185 -6.44 -19.96 -6.07
N GLU A 186 -7.59 -20.06 -6.72
CA GLU A 186 -7.93 -19.16 -7.82
C GLU A 186 -7.96 -17.74 -7.26
N ASP A 187 -7.10 -16.89 -7.82
CA ASP A 187 -6.97 -15.46 -7.52
C ASP A 187 -8.33 -14.73 -7.60
N GLY A 188 -9.04 -14.66 -6.47
CA GLY A 188 -10.43 -14.19 -6.37
C GLY A 188 -10.63 -12.67 -6.47
N SER A 189 -9.60 -11.86 -6.74
CA SER A 189 -9.79 -10.40 -6.94
C SER A 189 -8.98 -9.80 -8.09
N GLN A 190 -8.50 -10.61 -9.04
CA GLN A 190 -8.03 -10.01 -10.29
C GLN A 190 -9.25 -9.55 -11.09
N THR A 191 -9.40 -8.24 -11.30
CA THR A 191 -10.09 -7.71 -12.48
C THR A 191 -9.43 -8.33 -13.71
N LYS A 192 -9.89 -9.52 -14.12
CA LYS A 192 -9.46 -10.26 -15.29
C LYS A 192 -9.52 -9.31 -16.49
N GLY A 193 -8.35 -9.08 -17.11
CA GLY A 193 -8.27 -8.72 -18.53
C GLY A 193 -8.83 -7.37 -18.98
N LYS A 194 -8.96 -6.34 -18.12
CA LYS A 194 -9.31 -4.99 -18.60
C LYS A 194 -8.08 -4.07 -18.68
N ASN A 195 -7.94 -3.34 -19.79
CA ASN A 195 -6.87 -2.36 -20.04
C ASN A 195 -6.77 -1.32 -18.91
N LEU A 196 -5.56 -0.82 -18.61
CA LEU A 196 -5.29 0.19 -17.56
C LEU A 196 -6.28 1.37 -17.60
N GLN A 197 -6.64 1.83 -18.80
CA GLN A 197 -7.58 2.93 -19.03
C GLN A 197 -8.99 2.66 -18.49
N SER A 198 -9.45 1.40 -18.53
CA SER A 198 -10.76 1.02 -17.98
C SER A 198 -10.75 0.95 -16.45
N ARG A 199 -9.61 0.59 -15.84
CA ARG A 199 -9.44 0.57 -14.38
C ARG A 199 -9.38 1.99 -13.82
N LEU A 200 -8.69 2.89 -14.51
CA LEU A 200 -8.67 4.32 -14.19
C LEU A 200 -10.06 4.98 -14.24
N LYS A 201 -10.99 4.44 -15.04
CA LYS A 201 -12.38 4.94 -15.09
C LYS A 201 -13.28 4.36 -14.00
N THR A 202 -12.82 3.40 -13.21
CA THR A 202 -13.67 2.70 -12.24
C THR A 202 -13.61 3.39 -10.86
N PRO A 203 -14.73 3.95 -10.35
CA PRO A 203 -14.72 4.69 -9.08
C PRO A 203 -14.35 3.86 -7.86
N ALA A 204 -14.67 2.55 -7.85
CA ALA A 204 -14.31 1.63 -6.78
C ALA A 204 -12.78 1.57 -6.56
N LEU A 205 -12.00 1.48 -7.65
CA LEU A 205 -10.54 1.44 -7.57
C LEU A 205 -9.93 2.75 -7.04
N TRP A 206 -10.55 3.90 -7.32
CA TRP A 206 -10.12 5.17 -6.72
C TRP A 206 -10.39 5.22 -5.21
N ALA A 207 -11.50 4.64 -4.75
CA ALA A 207 -11.79 4.53 -3.33
C ALA A 207 -10.82 3.58 -2.60
N ASP A 208 -10.48 2.45 -3.23
CA ASP A 208 -9.47 1.53 -2.72
C ASP A 208 -8.08 2.19 -2.71
N ALA A 209 -7.70 2.91 -3.78
CA ALA A 209 -6.43 3.64 -3.86
C ALA A 209 -6.30 4.68 -2.74
N ALA A 210 -7.33 5.49 -2.51
CA ALA A 210 -7.36 6.48 -1.44
C ALA A 210 -7.24 5.81 -0.05
N ASN A 211 -7.90 4.68 0.15
CA ASN A 211 -7.81 3.93 1.40
C ASN A 211 -6.40 3.33 1.63
N TYR A 212 -5.76 2.78 0.60
CA TYR A 212 -4.38 2.32 0.66
C TYR A 212 -3.41 3.47 1.02
N ALA A 213 -3.54 4.63 0.37
CA ALA A 213 -2.74 5.80 0.65
C ALA A 213 -2.87 6.25 2.12
N LEU A 214 -4.11 6.30 2.64
CA LEU A 214 -4.37 6.65 4.04
C LEU A 214 -3.84 5.61 5.03
N SER A 215 -3.87 4.32 4.66
CA SER A 215 -3.29 3.23 5.44
C SER A 215 -1.77 3.37 5.54
N ASP A 216 -1.08 3.64 4.42
CA ASP A 216 0.38 3.86 4.41
C ASP A 216 0.77 5.09 5.23
N LEU A 217 0.02 6.19 5.11
CA LEU A 217 0.22 7.38 5.95
C LEU A 217 0.00 7.06 7.43
N LYS A 218 -1.09 6.36 7.76
CA LYS A 218 -1.40 5.93 9.14
C LYS A 218 -0.29 5.05 9.73
N MET A 219 0.32 4.21 8.90
CA MET A 219 1.43 3.33 9.29
C MET A 219 2.71 4.12 9.61
N LEU A 220 3.01 5.20 8.89
CA LEU A 220 4.26 5.96 9.01
C LEU A 220 4.16 7.26 9.84
N ARG A 221 2.96 7.67 10.21
CA ARG A 221 2.72 8.97 10.88
C ARG A 221 3.56 9.22 12.14
N LYS A 222 3.85 8.18 12.92
CA LYS A 222 4.57 8.34 14.20
C LYS A 222 6.04 8.63 13.93
N GLU A 223 6.63 7.85 13.03
CA GLU A 223 8.01 7.94 12.61
C GLU A 223 8.27 9.27 11.89
N MET A 224 7.34 9.70 11.02
CA MET A 224 7.42 11.00 10.37
C MET A 224 7.31 12.16 11.36
N LEU A 225 6.34 12.14 12.27
CA LEU A 225 6.17 13.20 13.28
C LEU A 225 7.41 13.34 14.16
N ILE A 226 7.96 12.22 14.62
CA ILE A 226 9.20 12.21 15.42
C ILE A 226 10.37 12.73 14.57
N GLY A 227 10.48 12.30 13.31
CA GLY A 227 11.53 12.74 12.39
C GLY A 227 11.54 14.24 12.18
N PHE A 228 10.40 14.84 11.80
CA PHE A 228 10.29 16.29 11.58
C PHE A 228 10.56 17.10 12.85
N LEU A 229 10.01 16.67 13.99
CA LEU A 229 10.26 17.35 15.26
C LEU A 229 11.74 17.33 15.61
N VAL A 230 12.37 16.15 15.62
CA VAL A 230 13.80 16.03 15.95
C VAL A 230 14.66 16.83 14.98
N ALA A 231 14.36 16.79 13.68
CA ALA A 231 15.08 17.57 12.67
C ALA A 231 14.98 19.08 12.90
N GLY A 232 13.77 19.62 13.16
CA GLY A 232 13.59 21.05 13.43
C GLY A 232 14.29 21.52 14.72
N TYR A 233 14.26 20.71 15.77
CA TYR A 233 15.02 21.00 16.99
C TYR A 233 16.54 20.93 16.76
N LEU A 234 17.04 19.94 16.02
CA LEU A 234 18.46 19.85 15.70
C LEU A 234 18.91 21.02 14.82
N ALA A 235 18.13 21.41 13.82
CA ALA A 235 18.43 22.53 12.92
C ALA A 235 18.54 23.87 13.65
N THR A 236 17.75 24.07 14.72
CA THR A 236 17.77 25.31 15.51
C THR A 236 18.80 25.30 16.63
N ILE A 237 19.10 24.13 17.21
CA ILE A 237 20.01 24.01 18.35
C ILE A 237 21.46 23.84 17.91
N VAL A 238 21.73 23.09 16.83
CA VAL A 238 23.08 22.66 16.44
C VAL A 238 23.61 23.55 15.31
N PRO A 239 24.62 24.40 15.57
CA PRO A 239 25.23 25.22 14.52
C PRO A 239 25.90 24.36 13.45
N GLY A 240 25.85 24.81 12.20
CA GLY A 240 26.54 24.19 11.05
C GLY A 240 28.03 23.90 11.30
N SER A 241 28.70 24.72 12.11
CA SER A 241 30.11 24.55 12.44
C SER A 241 30.39 23.26 13.22
N VAL A 242 29.47 22.81 14.08
CA VAL A 242 29.63 21.59 14.88
C VAL A 242 29.77 20.37 13.97
N TRP A 243 28.98 20.33 12.88
CA TRP A 243 29.03 19.24 11.92
C TRP A 243 30.35 19.21 11.14
N SER A 244 30.97 20.36 10.88
CA SER A 244 32.26 20.43 10.17
C SER A 244 33.48 20.02 10.99
N VAL A 245 33.39 20.00 12.33
CA VAL A 245 34.53 19.62 13.22
C VAL A 245 34.90 18.14 13.07
N VAL A 246 33.96 17.29 12.66
CA VAL A 246 34.16 15.84 12.56
C VAL A 246 35.07 15.49 11.37
N PHE A 247 35.22 16.37 10.38
CA PHE A 247 35.92 16.09 9.13
C PHE A 247 37.39 16.49 9.18
N ILE A 248 38.27 15.63 8.68
CA ILE A 248 39.72 15.88 8.67
C ILE A 248 40.08 16.69 7.42
N THR A 249 40.62 17.89 7.59
CA THR A 249 41.04 18.73 6.45
C THR A 249 42.54 18.67 6.20
N GLY A 250 42.96 18.70 4.92
CA GLY A 250 44.36 18.96 4.54
C GLY A 250 45.29 17.75 4.34
N HIS A 251 44.79 16.52 4.22
CA HIS A 251 45.62 15.30 4.04
C HIS A 251 45.44 14.61 2.68
N GLY A 252 45.19 15.37 1.61
CA GLY A 252 45.17 14.85 0.24
C GLY A 252 44.05 13.83 -0.01
N THR A 253 44.38 12.63 -0.47
CA THR A 253 43.41 11.55 -0.77
C THR A 253 42.82 10.90 0.49
N LEU A 254 43.55 10.89 1.61
CA LEU A 254 43.06 10.32 2.87
C LEU A 254 41.86 11.11 3.41
N THR A 255 41.94 12.44 3.33
CA THR A 255 40.82 13.36 3.64
C THR A 255 39.59 13.05 2.78
N GLN A 256 39.77 12.69 1.50
CA GLN A 256 38.63 12.44 0.61
C GLN A 256 37.89 11.16 0.97
N ILE A 257 38.64 10.09 1.24
CA ILE A 257 38.07 8.80 1.66
C ILE A 257 37.35 8.97 2.99
N GLU A 258 37.99 9.61 3.97
CA GLU A 258 37.37 9.87 5.27
C GLU A 258 36.10 10.71 5.14
N ASN A 259 36.16 11.84 4.44
CA ASN A 259 34.99 12.69 4.21
C ASN A 259 33.84 11.95 3.49
N ALA A 260 34.15 11.11 2.50
CA ALA A 260 33.14 10.34 1.77
C ALA A 260 32.45 9.30 2.66
N LEU A 261 33.18 8.67 3.58
CA LEU A 261 32.63 7.71 4.54
C LEU A 261 31.86 8.37 5.68
N VAL A 262 32.33 9.52 6.15
CA VAL A 262 31.74 10.26 7.28
C VAL A 262 30.50 11.05 6.85
N GLY A 263 30.45 11.56 5.62
CA GLY A 263 29.30 12.30 5.10
C GLY A 263 27.96 11.59 5.36
N PRO A 264 27.77 10.34 4.90
CA PRO A 264 26.54 9.60 5.16
C PRO A 264 26.24 9.33 6.65
N ILE A 265 27.28 9.24 7.50
CA ILE A 265 27.10 9.09 8.96
C ILE A 265 26.54 10.38 9.56
N ILE A 266 27.01 11.54 9.11
CA ILE A 266 26.47 12.83 9.52
C ILE A 266 25.01 12.98 9.08
N ALA A 267 24.66 12.54 7.86
CA ALA A 267 23.28 12.53 7.39
C ALA A 267 22.38 11.60 8.22
N PHE A 268 22.88 10.43 8.63
CA PHE A 268 22.18 9.55 9.57
C PHE A 268 21.84 10.26 10.89
N LEU A 269 22.79 11.05 11.41
CA LEU A 269 22.70 11.76 12.69
C LEU A 269 21.99 13.10 12.62
N SER A 270 21.87 13.73 11.45
CA SER A 270 21.23 15.03 11.28
C SER A 270 19.71 14.94 11.22
N PHE A 271 19.15 13.76 10.90
CA PHE A 271 17.70 13.52 10.73
C PHE A 271 17.07 14.38 9.62
N VAL A 272 17.90 14.95 8.75
CA VAL A 272 17.48 15.90 7.75
C VAL A 272 17.01 15.16 6.49
N CYS A 273 15.94 15.66 5.86
CA CYS A 273 15.39 15.13 4.62
C CYS A 273 16.21 15.57 3.39
N SER A 274 15.95 14.97 2.21
CA SER A 274 16.68 15.27 0.96
C SER A 274 16.81 16.78 0.65
N ILE A 275 15.73 17.56 0.79
CA ILE A 275 15.77 19.02 0.56
C ILE A 275 16.51 19.74 1.69
N GLY A 276 16.25 19.38 2.94
CA GLY A 276 16.93 19.99 4.08
C GLY A 276 18.43 19.70 4.10
N ASN A 277 18.88 18.62 3.44
CA ASN A 277 20.29 18.28 3.36
C ASN A 277 21.05 19.30 2.53
N ILE A 278 20.42 20.02 1.59
CA ILE A 278 21.15 20.96 0.72
C ILE A 278 21.72 22.16 1.52
N PRO A 279 20.95 22.88 2.35
CA PRO A 279 21.52 23.94 3.20
C PRO A 279 22.66 23.45 4.10
N LEU A 280 22.52 22.26 4.70
CA LEU A 280 23.56 21.67 5.54
C LEU A 280 24.78 21.27 4.71
N ALA A 281 24.59 20.67 3.53
CA ALA A 281 25.63 20.34 2.58
C ALA A 281 26.41 21.59 2.14
N ALA A 282 25.70 22.71 1.94
CA ALA A 282 26.30 23.99 1.65
C ALA A 282 27.13 24.51 2.85
N ALA A 283 26.60 24.43 4.07
CA ALA A 283 27.38 24.78 5.27
C ALA A 283 28.64 23.91 5.42
N LEU A 284 28.54 22.60 5.15
CA LEU A 284 29.63 21.64 5.15
C LEU A 284 30.68 21.96 4.07
N TRP A 285 30.24 22.31 2.86
CA TRP A 285 31.11 22.76 1.77
C TRP A 285 31.88 24.04 2.15
N LYS A 286 31.21 25.01 2.77
CA LYS A 286 31.85 26.22 3.30
C LYS A 286 32.87 25.87 4.40
N GLY A 287 32.55 24.90 5.25
CA GLY A 287 33.42 24.35 6.30
C GLY A 287 34.68 23.66 5.79
N GLY A 288 34.75 23.39 4.47
CA GLY A 288 35.96 22.92 3.81
C GLY A 288 36.09 21.42 3.62
N ILE A 289 34.97 20.72 3.69
CA ILE A 289 34.86 19.30 3.34
C ILE A 289 35.14 19.10 1.86
N SER A 290 35.66 17.93 1.50
CA SER A 290 35.93 17.59 0.10
C SER A 290 34.66 17.47 -0.73
N PHE A 291 34.79 17.62 -2.04
CA PHE A 291 33.66 17.63 -2.96
C PHE A 291 32.87 16.31 -2.90
N GLY A 292 33.57 15.17 -2.93
CA GLY A 292 32.98 13.84 -2.80
C GLY A 292 32.38 13.57 -1.42
N GLY A 293 32.90 14.19 -0.37
CA GLY A 293 32.32 14.15 0.97
C GLY A 293 30.95 14.82 1.03
N VAL A 294 30.84 16.03 0.46
CA VAL A 294 29.57 16.76 0.38
C VAL A 294 28.56 16.01 -0.50
N ILE A 295 28.99 15.46 -1.64
CA ILE A 295 28.13 14.65 -2.51
C ILE A 295 27.65 13.37 -1.79
N SER A 296 28.55 12.66 -1.09
CA SER A 296 28.17 11.48 -0.30
C SER A 296 27.15 11.83 0.78
N PHE A 297 27.29 12.99 1.43
CA PHE A 297 26.33 13.51 2.39
C PHE A 297 24.96 13.83 1.74
N ILE A 298 24.94 14.47 0.56
CA ILE A 298 23.69 14.76 -0.17
C ILE A 298 22.95 13.47 -0.51
N PHE A 299 23.64 12.44 -0.99
CA PHE A 299 23.04 11.14 -1.32
C PHE A 299 22.50 10.36 -0.11
N ALA A 300 22.90 10.71 1.12
CA ALA A 300 22.62 9.91 2.30
C ALA A 300 21.25 10.16 2.96
N ASP A 301 20.32 10.78 2.26
CA ASP A 301 18.96 11.02 2.72
C ASP A 301 18.19 9.72 3.01
N LEU A 302 18.48 8.64 2.25
CA LEU A 302 17.90 7.30 2.48
C LEU A 302 18.50 6.56 3.70
N VAL A 303 19.52 7.10 4.34
CA VAL A 303 20.16 6.51 5.53
C VAL A 303 19.74 7.25 6.81
N ALA A 304 18.89 8.28 6.74
CA ALA A 304 18.40 8.99 7.92
C ALA A 304 17.81 8.03 8.98
N PHE A 305 18.13 8.24 10.26
CA PHE A 305 17.72 7.34 11.35
C PHE A 305 16.21 6.99 11.35
N PRO A 306 15.25 7.92 11.19
CA PRO A 306 13.83 7.59 11.15
C PRO A 306 13.47 6.62 10.02
N LEU A 307 14.15 6.75 8.87
CA LEU A 307 13.92 5.89 7.71
C LEU A 307 14.49 4.49 7.93
N THR A 308 15.65 4.38 8.61
CA THR A 308 16.19 3.07 9.01
C THR A 308 15.24 2.30 9.94
N MET A 309 14.54 3.02 10.83
CA MET A 309 13.50 2.45 11.69
C MET A 309 12.28 2.00 10.88
N ILE A 310 11.94 2.71 9.81
CA ILE A 310 10.91 2.29 8.85
C ILE A 310 11.35 1.02 8.12
N TYR A 311 12.58 0.94 7.61
CA TYR A 311 13.09 -0.28 6.95
C TYR A 311 13.05 -1.49 7.89
N ARG A 312 13.43 -1.30 9.16
CA ARG A 312 13.32 -2.34 10.18
C ARG A 312 11.87 -2.81 10.36
N LYS A 313 10.91 -1.88 10.37
CA LYS A 313 9.48 -2.19 10.48
C LYS A 313 8.97 -2.96 9.25
N LEU A 314 9.36 -2.52 8.05
CA LEU A 314 8.90 -3.05 6.77
C LEU A 314 9.53 -4.40 6.39
N TYR A 315 10.86 -4.49 6.43
CA TYR A 315 11.64 -5.61 5.89
C TYR A 315 12.23 -6.53 6.98
N GLY A 316 12.17 -6.11 8.25
CA GLY A 316 12.74 -6.81 9.40
C GLY A 316 14.19 -6.40 9.69
N THR A 317 14.63 -6.61 10.93
CA THR A 317 15.90 -6.05 11.45
C THR A 317 17.14 -6.49 10.68
N ARG A 318 17.26 -7.79 10.35
CA ARG A 318 18.46 -8.31 9.68
C ARG A 318 18.64 -7.71 8.29
N LEU A 319 17.57 -7.71 7.48
CA LEU A 319 17.63 -7.14 6.14
C LEU A 319 17.76 -5.61 6.19
N ALA A 320 17.08 -4.93 7.12
CA ALA A 320 17.21 -3.49 7.29
C ALA A 320 18.64 -3.05 7.60
N VAL A 321 19.36 -3.75 8.50
CA VAL A 321 20.77 -3.45 8.78
C VAL A 321 21.63 -3.69 7.53
N GLN A 322 21.41 -4.79 6.80
CA GLN A 322 22.12 -5.05 5.54
C GLN A 322 21.86 -3.96 4.50
N MET A 323 20.62 -3.51 4.36
CA MET A 323 20.25 -2.41 3.46
C MET A 323 20.94 -1.11 3.86
N VAL A 324 20.90 -0.74 5.14
CA VAL A 324 21.52 0.50 5.63
C VAL A 324 23.04 0.51 5.41
N LEU A 325 23.71 -0.61 5.69
CA LEU A 325 25.15 -0.74 5.43
C LEU A 325 25.46 -0.71 3.93
N LEU A 326 24.63 -1.36 3.11
CA LEU A 326 24.76 -1.31 1.65
C LEU A 326 24.58 0.12 1.12
N PHE A 327 23.55 0.83 1.58
CA PHE A 327 23.28 2.20 1.17
C PHE A 327 24.43 3.12 1.58
N TRP A 328 24.87 3.04 2.83
CA TRP A 328 26.03 3.78 3.34
C TRP A 328 27.27 3.55 2.47
N LEU A 329 27.59 2.28 2.16
CA LEU A 329 28.74 1.93 1.34
C LEU A 329 28.60 2.50 -0.09
N VAL A 330 27.44 2.29 -0.70
CA VAL A 330 27.15 2.70 -2.09
C VAL A 330 27.19 4.22 -2.24
N MET A 331 26.65 4.98 -1.28
CA MET A 331 26.68 6.45 -1.29
C MET A 331 28.10 6.99 -1.10
N SER A 332 28.86 6.41 -0.16
CA SER A 332 30.25 6.81 0.10
C SER A 332 31.14 6.55 -1.11
N VAL A 333 31.00 5.37 -1.72
CA VAL A 333 31.77 4.98 -2.91
C VAL A 333 31.37 5.82 -4.12
N ALA A 334 30.07 6.10 -4.31
CA ALA A 334 29.60 6.94 -5.41
C ALA A 334 30.15 8.38 -5.31
N GLY A 335 30.10 9.00 -4.12
CA GLY A 335 30.67 10.34 -3.93
C GLY A 335 32.19 10.39 -4.12
N PHE A 336 32.91 9.36 -3.66
CA PHE A 336 34.33 9.22 -3.94
C PHE A 336 34.64 9.09 -5.44
N ILE A 337 33.91 8.22 -6.16
CA ILE A 337 34.08 8.06 -7.62
C ILE A 337 33.80 9.37 -8.35
N ILE A 338 32.78 10.12 -7.94
CA ILE A 338 32.46 11.42 -8.54
C ILE A 338 33.60 12.42 -8.36
N GLU A 339 34.21 12.49 -7.17
CA GLU A 339 35.38 13.36 -6.95
C GLU A 339 36.55 12.95 -7.85
N GLU A 340 36.81 11.65 -8.01
CA GLU A 340 37.88 11.14 -8.88
C GLU A 340 37.60 11.35 -10.38
N ILE A 341 36.33 11.40 -10.80
CA ILE A 341 35.96 11.77 -12.17
C ILE A 341 36.15 13.28 -12.38
N PHE A 342 35.76 14.12 -11.41
CA PHE A 342 35.72 15.57 -11.57
C PHE A 342 37.08 16.24 -11.35
N ARG A 343 37.93 15.66 -10.49
CA ARG A 343 39.29 16.14 -10.17
C ARG A 343 40.18 16.31 -11.42
N PRO A 344 40.37 15.30 -12.29
CA PRO A 344 41.25 15.43 -13.46
C PRO A 344 40.70 16.38 -14.51
N ILE A 345 39.38 16.53 -14.60
CA ILE A 345 38.71 17.44 -15.54
C ILE A 345 38.78 18.90 -15.03
N GLY A 346 39.16 19.13 -13.76
CA GLY A 346 39.28 20.46 -13.18
C GLY A 346 37.94 21.16 -12.96
N ILE A 347 36.84 20.41 -12.93
CA ILE A 347 35.47 20.92 -12.79
C ILE A 347 35.00 20.96 -11.34
N ILE A 348 35.87 20.70 -10.35
CA ILE A 348 35.51 20.85 -8.94
C ILE A 348 35.33 22.34 -8.63
N PRO A 349 34.22 22.77 -7.99
CA PRO A 349 34.00 24.16 -7.66
C PRO A 349 35.13 24.73 -6.79
N THR A 350 35.64 25.90 -7.15
CA THR A 350 36.62 26.64 -6.34
C THR A 350 35.96 27.71 -5.47
N ASN A 351 34.76 28.18 -5.86
CA ASN A 351 34.00 29.17 -5.11
C ASN A 351 33.20 28.51 -3.99
N ARG A 352 33.44 28.96 -2.75
CA ARG A 352 32.70 28.56 -1.53
C ARG A 352 31.69 29.62 -1.07
N LYS A 353 31.35 30.59 -1.92
CA LYS A 353 30.34 31.61 -1.63
C LYS A 353 28.96 31.02 -1.86
N ILE A 354 28.10 31.05 -0.84
CA ILE A 354 26.78 30.43 -0.85
C ILE A 354 25.75 31.53 -0.60
N GLN A 355 24.69 31.56 -1.42
CA GLN A 355 23.49 32.33 -1.13
C GLN A 355 22.65 31.52 -0.14
N ILE A 356 22.49 32.02 1.08
CA ILE A 356 21.59 31.42 2.06
C ILE A 356 20.19 31.95 1.73
N LEU A 357 19.32 31.09 1.20
CA LEU A 357 17.90 31.39 1.12
C LEU A 357 17.33 31.27 2.54
N SER A 358 16.87 32.38 3.10
CA SER A 358 16.19 32.39 4.39
C SER A 358 14.85 31.67 4.26
N SER A 359 14.65 30.65 5.08
CA SER A 359 13.37 29.95 5.27
C SER A 359 12.37 30.87 5.98
N GLY A 360 11.25 31.12 5.32
CA GLY A 360 10.08 31.79 5.88
C GLY A 360 8.88 31.44 5.02
N ILE A 361 7.68 31.47 5.59
CA ILE A 361 6.44 31.32 4.81
C ILE A 361 6.32 32.53 3.89
N SER A 362 6.79 32.38 2.66
CA SER A 362 6.39 33.24 1.55
C SER A 362 5.46 32.45 0.64
N LEU A 363 4.50 33.14 0.00
CA LEU A 363 3.58 32.57 -0.98
C LEU A 363 4.34 32.20 -2.26
N ASN A 364 5.17 31.16 -2.15
CA ASN A 364 5.95 30.58 -3.22
C ASN A 364 5.13 29.52 -3.95
N TRP A 365 5.64 29.08 -5.10
CA TRP A 365 5.06 27.98 -5.86
C TRP A 365 4.76 26.73 -5.01
N SER A 366 5.65 26.36 -4.07
CA SER A 366 5.41 25.24 -3.15
C SER A 366 4.13 25.40 -2.33
N SER A 367 3.87 26.59 -1.76
CA SER A 367 2.67 26.82 -0.95
C SER A 367 1.38 26.71 -1.76
N TYR A 368 1.40 27.06 -3.05
CA TYR A 368 0.25 26.81 -3.94
C TYR A 368 0.03 25.31 -4.17
N LEU A 369 1.11 24.55 -4.38
CA LEU A 369 1.04 23.10 -4.49
C LEU A 369 0.53 22.46 -3.19
N ASP A 370 1.00 22.91 -2.02
CA ASP A 370 0.53 22.42 -0.72
C ASP A 370 -0.98 22.59 -0.59
N ILE A 371 -1.52 23.78 -0.90
CA ILE A 371 -2.97 24.03 -0.86
C ILE A 371 -3.73 23.07 -1.79
N ILE A 372 -3.27 22.90 -3.04
CA ILE A 372 -3.90 21.98 -4.00
C ILE A 372 -3.86 20.55 -3.49
N PHE A 373 -2.71 20.09 -2.99
CA PHE A 373 -2.56 18.72 -2.52
C PHE A 373 -3.28 18.47 -1.19
N PHE A 374 -3.45 19.47 -0.33
CA PHE A 374 -4.34 19.37 0.84
C PHE A 374 -5.80 19.21 0.43
N LEU A 375 -6.25 19.88 -0.64
CA LEU A 375 -7.59 19.65 -1.21
C LEU A 375 -7.71 18.25 -1.81
N VAL A 376 -6.69 17.77 -2.52
CA VAL A 376 -6.63 16.38 -3.00
C VAL A 376 -6.68 15.40 -1.83
N PHE A 377 -5.94 15.66 -0.75
CA PHE A 377 -5.92 14.84 0.44
C PHE A 377 -7.29 14.81 1.15
N ALA A 378 -7.95 15.95 1.27
CA ALA A 378 -9.32 16.03 1.77
C ALA A 378 -10.29 15.24 0.89
N GLY A 379 -10.14 15.35 -0.44
CA GLY A 379 -10.86 14.53 -1.41
C GLY A 379 -10.62 13.04 -1.23
N MET A 380 -9.37 12.60 -1.06
CA MET A 380 -9.04 11.19 -0.78
C MET A 380 -9.70 10.70 0.52
N ILE A 381 -9.67 11.50 1.59
CA ILE A 381 -10.38 11.15 2.85
C ILE A 381 -11.87 10.99 2.60
N TRP A 382 -12.49 11.89 1.83
CA TRP A 382 -13.90 11.81 1.49
C TRP A 382 -14.22 10.55 0.67
N ILE A 383 -13.47 10.28 -0.40
CA ILE A 383 -13.67 9.08 -1.23
C ILE A 383 -13.48 7.81 -0.40
N ALA A 384 -12.43 7.73 0.42
CA ALA A 384 -12.15 6.57 1.26
C ALA A 384 -13.24 6.33 2.32
N ARG A 385 -13.81 7.39 2.91
CA ARG A 385 -14.96 7.28 3.83
C ARG A 385 -16.23 6.82 3.12
N ASN A 386 -16.42 7.23 1.87
CA ASN A 386 -17.57 6.87 1.06
C ASN A 386 -17.33 5.63 0.18
N ARG A 387 -16.35 4.77 0.51
CA ARG A 387 -15.95 3.62 -0.32
C ARG A 387 -17.11 2.68 -0.68
N THR A 388 -18.02 2.43 0.25
CA THR A 388 -19.19 1.55 0.04
C THR A 388 -20.15 2.11 -1.00
N ARG A 389 -20.27 3.45 -1.08
CA ARG A 389 -21.07 4.15 -2.09
C ARG A 389 -20.49 4.01 -3.49
N PHE A 390 -19.17 3.94 -3.61
CA PHE A 390 -18.46 3.79 -4.88
C PHE A 390 -18.23 2.33 -5.30
N GLY A 391 -18.72 1.36 -4.52
CA GLY A 391 -18.50 -0.06 -4.76
C GLY A 391 -17.08 -0.55 -4.40
N GLY A 392 -16.30 0.25 -3.68
CA GLY A 392 -14.96 -0.12 -3.18
C GLY A 392 -15.00 -0.94 -1.89
N GLY A 393 -13.95 -1.71 -1.64
CA GLY A 393 -13.82 -2.57 -0.46
C GLY A 393 -14.49 -3.95 -0.55
N GLN A 394 -15.00 -4.36 -1.72
CA GLN A 394 -15.47 -5.74 -1.92
C GLN A 394 -14.26 -6.70 -1.95
N GLY A 395 -14.27 -7.71 -1.08
CA GLY A 395 -13.17 -8.68 -0.96
C GLY A 395 -11.98 -8.23 -0.10
N TYR A 396 -12.04 -7.05 0.53
CA TYR A 396 -10.97 -6.54 1.40
C TYR A 396 -11.49 -6.12 2.79
N ALA A 397 -10.79 -6.55 3.83
CA ALA A 397 -11.04 -6.18 5.22
C ALA A 397 -9.94 -5.26 5.74
N THR A 398 -10.24 -4.49 6.78
CA THR A 398 -9.26 -3.60 7.43
C THR A 398 -8.82 -4.21 8.75
N ASP A 399 -7.52 -4.44 8.91
CA ASP A 399 -6.95 -4.93 10.16
C ASP A 399 -7.20 -3.91 11.29
N PRO A 400 -7.86 -4.31 12.39
CA PRO A 400 -8.26 -3.40 13.48
C PRO A 400 -7.08 -2.88 14.33
N VAL A 401 -5.92 -3.52 14.26
CA VAL A 401 -4.71 -3.21 15.01
C VAL A 401 -3.79 -2.29 14.22
N CYS A 402 -3.39 -2.71 13.01
CA CYS A 402 -2.45 -1.96 12.17
C CYS A 402 -3.17 -0.93 11.28
N GLY A 403 -4.45 -1.15 10.95
CA GLY A 403 -5.20 -0.35 9.99
C GLY A 403 -4.91 -0.70 8.52
N MET A 404 -4.10 -1.74 8.27
CA MET A 404 -3.76 -2.20 6.93
C MET A 404 -4.95 -2.90 6.28
N GLN A 405 -5.17 -2.63 4.99
CA GLN A 405 -6.16 -3.34 4.21
C GLN A 405 -5.59 -4.70 3.80
N VAL A 406 -6.40 -5.73 4.00
CA VAL A 406 -6.05 -7.13 3.79
C VAL A 406 -7.09 -7.73 2.87
N GLU A 407 -6.65 -8.37 1.81
CA GLU A 407 -7.53 -9.14 0.95
C GLU A 407 -8.11 -10.31 1.75
N THR A 408 -9.43 -10.39 1.86
CA THR A 408 -10.12 -11.43 2.65
C THR A 408 -9.84 -12.84 2.15
N ALA A 409 -9.59 -13.00 0.85
CA ALA A 409 -9.23 -14.27 0.22
C ALA A 409 -7.83 -14.76 0.62
N ASN A 410 -6.87 -13.83 0.74
CA ASN A 410 -5.45 -14.12 0.97
C ASN A 410 -4.96 -13.62 2.33
N ALA A 411 -5.88 -13.48 3.29
CA ALA A 411 -5.57 -12.86 4.57
C ALA A 411 -4.54 -13.71 5.36
N PRO A 412 -3.41 -13.12 5.75
CA PRO A 412 -2.33 -13.79 6.48
C PRO A 412 -2.80 -14.46 7.78
N ALA A 413 -3.71 -13.81 8.48
CA ALA A 413 -4.30 -14.32 9.70
C ALA A 413 -5.76 -13.89 9.81
N LYS A 414 -6.59 -14.75 10.39
CA LYS A 414 -8.01 -14.46 10.69
C LYS A 414 -8.43 -15.06 12.04
N THR A 415 -9.44 -14.46 12.64
CA THR A 415 -10.13 -14.99 13.82
C THR A 415 -11.62 -14.81 13.68
N ASN A 416 -12.40 -15.75 14.20
CA ASN A 416 -13.85 -15.62 14.26
C ASN A 416 -14.24 -14.91 15.56
N LEU A 417 -15.06 -13.87 15.47
CA LEU A 417 -15.65 -13.18 16.60
C LEU A 417 -17.17 -13.09 16.38
N ASN A 418 -17.96 -13.74 17.24
CA ASN A 418 -19.43 -13.73 17.20
C ASN A 418 -20.04 -14.11 15.83
N GLY A 419 -19.42 -15.06 15.11
CA GLY A 419 -19.89 -15.51 13.79
C GLY A 419 -19.39 -14.67 12.62
N GLY A 420 -18.59 -13.62 12.88
CA GLY A 420 -17.95 -12.79 11.86
C GLY A 420 -16.44 -13.00 11.80
N TRP A 421 -15.87 -13.04 10.59
CA TRP A 421 -14.42 -13.12 10.40
C TRP A 421 -13.77 -11.74 10.53
N VAL A 422 -12.83 -11.63 11.47
CA VAL A 422 -11.89 -10.50 11.56
C VAL A 422 -10.58 -10.93 10.92
N TYR A 423 -10.12 -10.16 9.94
CA TYR A 423 -8.91 -10.42 9.17
C TYR A 423 -7.78 -9.51 9.65
N PHE A 424 -6.57 -10.04 9.68
CA PHE A 424 -5.38 -9.35 10.15
C PHE A 424 -4.31 -9.36 9.06
N CYS A 425 -3.53 -8.28 9.03
CA CYS A 425 -2.35 -8.15 8.21
C CYS A 425 -1.30 -9.21 8.60
N SER A 426 -1.45 -9.82 9.78
CA SER A 426 -0.32 -10.26 10.58
C SER A 426 -0.79 -11.18 11.72
N ASP A 427 -0.09 -12.29 12.00
CA ASP A 427 -0.24 -13.03 13.26
C ASP A 427 0.11 -12.14 14.46
N ASN A 428 1.09 -11.24 14.35
CA ASN A 428 1.40 -10.29 15.43
C ASN A 428 0.24 -9.30 15.69
N CYS A 429 -0.45 -8.82 14.65
CA CYS A 429 -1.69 -8.09 14.82
C CYS A 429 -2.77 -8.97 15.44
N LYS A 430 -2.95 -10.22 14.99
CA LYS A 430 -3.89 -11.15 15.62
C LYS A 430 -3.59 -11.36 17.11
N GLU A 431 -2.32 -11.50 17.50
CA GLU A 431 -1.89 -11.64 18.90
C GLU A 431 -2.12 -10.37 19.71
N ARG A 432 -1.77 -9.20 19.16
CA ARG A 432 -2.03 -7.90 19.79
C ARG A 432 -3.52 -7.65 19.96
N TYR A 433 -4.32 -8.07 18.98
CA TYR A 433 -5.77 -8.04 19.03
C TYR A 433 -6.32 -8.96 20.11
N ALA A 434 -5.80 -10.20 20.22
CA ALA A 434 -6.17 -11.14 21.28
C ALA A 434 -5.88 -10.58 22.69
N LYS A 435 -4.82 -9.77 22.83
CA LYS A 435 -4.42 -9.12 24.09
C LYS A 435 -5.12 -7.78 24.37
N SER A 436 -5.95 -7.27 23.46
CA SER A 436 -6.58 -5.94 23.56
C SER A 436 -8.11 -6.02 23.59
N PRO A 437 -8.75 -6.03 24.78
CA PRO A 437 -10.21 -6.09 24.92
C PRO A 437 -10.96 -4.94 24.21
N GLU A 438 -10.37 -3.73 24.21
CA GLU A 438 -10.96 -2.55 23.55
C GLU A 438 -11.10 -2.72 22.02
N LEU A 439 -10.12 -3.37 21.38
CA LEU A 439 -10.14 -3.62 19.95
C LEU A 439 -11.19 -4.68 19.59
N GLN A 440 -11.33 -5.69 20.44
CA GLN A 440 -12.34 -6.74 20.28
C GLN A 440 -13.76 -6.16 20.42
N GLN A 441 -13.98 -5.24 21.36
CA GLN A 441 -15.27 -4.58 21.53
C GLN A 441 -15.61 -3.69 20.33
N LYS A 442 -14.65 -2.91 19.82
CA LYS A 442 -14.85 -2.09 18.60
C LYS A 442 -15.18 -2.95 17.38
N ALA A 443 -14.47 -4.07 17.20
CA ALA A 443 -14.71 -4.99 16.09
C ALA A 443 -16.07 -5.70 16.21
N ALA A 444 -16.48 -6.11 17.42
CA ALA A 444 -17.79 -6.69 17.67
C ALA A 444 -18.93 -5.71 17.32
N THR A 445 -18.77 -4.42 17.65
CA THR A 445 -19.74 -3.38 17.28
C THR A 445 -19.78 -3.15 15.77
N ALA A 446 -18.62 -3.16 15.09
CA ALA A 446 -18.56 -3.03 13.64
C ALA A 446 -19.22 -4.22 12.91
N LEU A 447 -18.98 -5.46 13.37
CA LEU A 447 -19.59 -6.66 12.80
C LEU A 447 -21.11 -6.71 13.01
N LYS A 448 -21.61 -6.26 14.18
CA LYS A 448 -23.05 -6.12 14.44
C LYS A 448 -23.74 -5.11 13.51
N SER A 449 -23.02 -4.09 13.07
CA SER A 449 -23.54 -3.10 12.11
C SER A 449 -23.54 -3.59 10.65
N GLN A 450 -22.79 -4.67 10.36
CA GLN A 450 -22.65 -5.24 9.01
C GLN A 450 -23.49 -6.52 8.81
N HIS A 451 -23.81 -7.24 9.89
CA HIS A 451 -24.78 -8.33 9.92
C HIS A 451 -25.62 -8.23 11.21
N PRO A 452 -26.95 -7.99 11.14
CA PRO A 452 -27.80 -8.25 12.29
C PRO A 452 -27.73 -9.76 12.60
N SER A 453 -27.28 -10.12 13.80
CA SER A 453 -27.13 -11.53 14.19
C SER A 453 -28.47 -12.27 14.05
N PRO A 454 -28.48 -13.53 13.56
CA PRO A 454 -29.63 -14.39 13.73
C PRO A 454 -29.78 -14.67 15.24
N GLY A 455 -30.92 -14.32 15.80
CA GLY A 455 -31.34 -14.82 17.11
C GLY A 455 -31.43 -16.36 17.09
N PRO A 456 -31.54 -17.00 18.27
CA PRO A 456 -31.59 -18.46 18.37
C PRO A 456 -32.68 -19.02 17.46
N VAL A 457 -32.35 -20.11 16.77
CA VAL A 457 -33.16 -20.77 15.74
C VAL A 457 -34.50 -21.21 16.34
N GLY A 458 -35.49 -20.34 16.22
CA GLY A 458 -36.90 -20.66 16.26
C GLY A 458 -37.43 -20.53 14.85
N THR A 459 -37.99 -21.62 14.32
CA THR A 459 -38.67 -21.74 13.04
C THR A 459 -39.51 -20.49 12.73
N ARG A 460 -39.06 -19.67 11.78
CA ARG A 460 -39.92 -18.75 11.04
C ARG A 460 -39.62 -18.85 9.56
N THR A 461 -40.63 -19.31 8.85
CA THR A 461 -40.80 -19.31 7.41
C THR A 461 -40.48 -17.93 6.85
N PHE A 462 -39.44 -17.79 6.03
CA PHE A 462 -39.22 -16.59 5.23
C PHE A 462 -40.14 -16.65 4.01
N ALA A 463 -41.22 -15.85 4.03
CA ALA A 463 -41.95 -15.51 2.82
C ALA A 463 -41.09 -14.54 1.98
N GLN A 464 -40.91 -14.85 0.70
CA GLN A 464 -40.22 -13.98 -0.25
C GLN A 464 -41.05 -12.71 -0.51
N THR A 465 -40.58 -11.54 -0.07
CA THR A 465 -41.20 -10.23 -0.34
C THR A 465 -40.36 -9.43 -1.34
N ALA A 466 -40.23 -9.93 -2.57
CA ALA A 466 -39.57 -9.20 -3.66
C ALA A 466 -40.52 -9.08 -4.87
N ALA A 467 -40.89 -7.86 -5.23
CA ALA A 467 -41.64 -7.54 -6.45
C ALA A 467 -40.70 -6.94 -7.50
N LYS A 468 -41.10 -6.92 -8.77
CA LYS A 468 -40.32 -6.25 -9.84
C LYS A 468 -40.94 -4.91 -10.19
N ASP A 469 -40.09 -3.89 -10.35
CA ASP A 469 -40.49 -2.58 -10.87
C ASP A 469 -40.93 -2.72 -12.34
N PRO A 470 -42.18 -2.38 -12.70
CA PRO A 470 -42.72 -2.60 -14.05
C PRO A 470 -42.16 -1.63 -15.10
N VAL A 471 -41.44 -0.57 -14.71
CA VAL A 471 -40.83 0.40 -15.63
C VAL A 471 -39.42 -0.02 -16.04
N CYS A 472 -38.65 -0.61 -15.13
CA CYS A 472 -37.22 -0.92 -15.37
C CYS A 472 -36.80 -2.36 -15.10
N GLY A 473 -37.64 -3.17 -14.45
CA GLY A 473 -37.38 -4.58 -14.14
C GLY A 473 -36.50 -4.85 -12.92
N MET A 474 -36.11 -3.82 -12.15
CA MET A 474 -35.35 -4.01 -10.91
C MET A 474 -36.19 -4.70 -9.84
N ALA A 475 -35.57 -5.59 -9.06
CA ALA A 475 -36.20 -6.19 -7.88
C ALA A 475 -36.31 -5.15 -6.75
N VAL A 476 -37.51 -5.03 -6.20
CA VAL A 476 -37.87 -4.12 -5.12
C VAL A 476 -38.35 -4.96 -3.94
N ASP A 477 -37.75 -4.76 -2.78
CA ASP A 477 -38.23 -5.35 -1.53
C ASP A 477 -39.56 -4.71 -1.14
N THR A 478 -40.64 -5.49 -1.14
CA THR A 478 -42.00 -4.95 -0.88
C THR A 478 -42.19 -4.52 0.56
N ALA A 479 -41.34 -4.96 1.49
CA ALA A 479 -41.38 -4.56 2.89
C ALA A 479 -40.69 -3.21 3.14
N ALA A 480 -39.82 -2.76 2.25
CA ALA A 480 -39.02 -1.54 2.39
C ALA A 480 -39.27 -0.49 1.28
N ALA A 481 -40.23 -0.74 0.38
CA ALA A 481 -40.50 0.10 -0.77
C ALA A 481 -41.13 1.45 -0.38
N GLU A 482 -40.38 2.53 -0.55
CA GLU A 482 -40.83 3.91 -0.29
C GLU A 482 -41.74 4.44 -1.41
N TYR A 483 -41.65 3.87 -2.62
CA TYR A 483 -42.40 4.32 -3.79
C TYR A 483 -43.37 3.23 -4.26
N THR A 484 -44.67 3.48 -4.06
CA THR A 484 -45.75 2.57 -4.47
C THR A 484 -46.87 3.32 -5.21
N SER A 485 -47.59 2.63 -6.08
CA SER A 485 -48.80 3.15 -6.74
C SER A 485 -49.87 2.06 -6.80
N HIS A 486 -51.14 2.46 -6.79
CA HIS A 486 -52.28 1.53 -6.85
C HIS A 486 -53.11 1.88 -8.08
N SER A 487 -53.18 0.96 -9.05
CA SER A 487 -53.94 1.14 -10.29
C SER A 487 -54.65 -0.16 -10.67
N MET A 488 -55.92 -0.06 -11.08
CA MET A 488 -56.78 -1.18 -11.48
C MET A 488 -56.83 -2.36 -10.48
N GLY A 489 -56.73 -2.08 -9.18
CA GLY A 489 -56.82 -3.09 -8.13
C GLY A 489 -55.51 -3.81 -7.80
N THR A 490 -54.39 -3.42 -8.43
CA THR A 490 -53.06 -4.01 -8.22
C THR A 490 -52.12 -2.99 -7.56
N HIS A 491 -51.37 -3.43 -6.55
CA HIS A 491 -50.32 -2.66 -5.88
C HIS A 491 -48.98 -2.82 -6.60
N TYR A 492 -48.40 -1.72 -7.08
CA TYR A 492 -47.11 -1.68 -7.76
C TYR A 492 -46.03 -1.05 -6.88
N TYR A 493 -44.80 -1.55 -7.00
CA TYR A 493 -43.63 -1.13 -6.24
C TYR A 493 -42.52 -0.64 -7.18
N PHE A 494 -41.86 0.47 -6.84
CA PHE A 494 -40.89 1.13 -7.72
C PHE A 494 -39.53 1.33 -7.06
N CYS A 495 -38.46 1.19 -7.83
CA CYS A 495 -37.07 1.34 -7.36
C CYS A 495 -36.68 2.81 -7.13
N SER A 496 -37.45 3.76 -7.67
CA SER A 496 -37.19 5.20 -7.55
C SER A 496 -38.46 6.03 -7.79
N SER A 497 -38.45 7.27 -7.31
CA SER A 497 -39.50 8.26 -7.58
C SER A 497 -39.73 8.49 -9.08
N GLY A 498 -38.66 8.47 -9.89
CA GLY A 498 -38.74 8.63 -11.34
C GLY A 498 -39.43 7.47 -12.07
N CYS A 499 -39.28 6.23 -11.59
CA CYS A 499 -40.03 5.09 -12.13
C CYS A 499 -41.51 5.18 -11.77
N LYS A 500 -41.84 5.54 -10.51
CA LYS A 500 -43.22 5.80 -10.09
C LYS A 500 -43.89 6.87 -10.95
N GLU A 501 -43.24 8.02 -11.13
CA GLU A 501 -43.79 9.14 -11.90
C GLU A 501 -44.01 8.79 -13.38
N ARG A 502 -43.09 8.01 -13.98
CA ARG A 502 -43.29 7.49 -15.35
C ARG A 502 -44.46 6.53 -15.45
N PHE A 503 -44.65 5.67 -14.45
CA PHE A 503 -45.78 4.74 -14.39
C PHE A 503 -47.11 5.46 -14.21
N ASP A 504 -47.17 6.46 -13.34
CA ASP A 504 -48.37 7.26 -13.08
C ASP A 504 -48.77 8.10 -14.31
N ASN A 505 -47.79 8.54 -15.11
CA ASN A 505 -48.01 9.41 -16.28
C ASN A 505 -48.13 8.67 -17.63
N SER A 506 -47.99 7.34 -17.68
CA SER A 506 -47.99 6.58 -18.94
C SER A 506 -49.10 5.52 -18.99
N ALA A 507 -50.26 5.89 -19.54
CA ALA A 507 -51.40 4.97 -19.71
C ALA A 507 -51.07 3.69 -20.53
N ASP A 508 -50.06 3.75 -21.40
CA ASP A 508 -49.59 2.63 -22.22
C ASP A 508 -48.78 1.58 -21.45
N ILE A 509 -48.22 1.92 -20.29
CA ILE A 509 -47.53 0.97 -19.40
C ILE A 509 -48.58 0.18 -18.62
N GLN A 510 -49.63 0.85 -18.17
CA GLN A 510 -50.74 0.23 -17.43
C GLN A 510 -51.55 -0.76 -18.28
N ARG A 511 -51.71 -0.50 -19.59
CA ARG A 511 -52.38 -1.43 -20.53
C ARG A 511 -51.53 -2.66 -20.88
N ARG A 512 -50.21 -2.52 -20.96
CA ARG A 512 -49.31 -3.63 -21.32
C ARG A 512 -49.26 -4.73 -20.27
N ASP A 513 -49.36 -4.37 -18.99
CA ASP A 513 -49.35 -5.35 -17.90
C ASP A 513 -50.67 -6.16 -17.84
N SER A 514 -51.81 -5.51 -18.12
CA SER A 514 -53.12 -6.18 -18.20
C SER A 514 -53.25 -7.19 -19.35
N GLN A 515 -52.43 -7.10 -20.40
CA GLN A 515 -52.41 -8.07 -21.51
C GLN A 515 -51.43 -9.23 -21.31
N MET A 516 -50.56 -9.19 -20.29
CA MET A 516 -49.63 -10.28 -19.96
C MET A 516 -50.20 -11.29 -18.94
N SER A 517 -51.40 -11.05 -18.42
CA SER A 517 -52.05 -11.86 -17.37
C SER A 517 -52.85 -13.07 -17.91
N SER A 518 -52.79 -13.40 -19.20
CA SER A 518 -53.62 -14.48 -19.79
C SER A 518 -52.84 -15.58 -20.54
N HIS A 519 -51.62 -15.90 -20.12
CA HIS A 519 -50.95 -17.15 -20.51
C HIS A 519 -50.52 -17.97 -19.29
N ASP A 520 -51.32 -19.02 -19.06
CA ASP A 520 -51.09 -20.30 -18.40
C ASP A 520 -50.42 -20.40 -17.03
N HIS A 521 -51.24 -20.88 -16.08
CA HIS A 521 -50.83 -21.71 -14.96
C HIS A 521 -50.35 -23.09 -15.46
N SER A 522 -49.07 -23.41 -15.26
CA SER A 522 -48.67 -24.67 -14.63
C SER A 522 -47.31 -24.49 -13.95
N SER A 523 -47.35 -24.27 -12.64
CA SER A 523 -46.16 -24.35 -11.80
C SER A 523 -45.92 -25.82 -11.46
N ASP A 524 -45.13 -26.51 -12.27
CA ASP A 524 -44.52 -27.75 -11.84
C ASP A 524 -43.30 -27.40 -10.97
N GLN A 525 -43.50 -27.34 -9.65
CA GLN A 525 -42.42 -27.11 -8.70
C GLN A 525 -41.68 -28.42 -8.46
N SER A 526 -40.89 -28.87 -9.43
CA SER A 526 -40.04 -30.04 -9.23
C SER A 526 -38.96 -29.69 -8.20
N ARG A 527 -39.08 -30.26 -7.00
CA ARG A 527 -38.14 -30.02 -5.90
C ARG A 527 -36.81 -30.70 -6.23
N THR A 528 -35.69 -30.00 -6.03
CA THR A 528 -34.34 -30.55 -6.26
C THR A 528 -33.57 -30.68 -4.95
N ALA A 529 -32.74 -31.72 -4.85
CA ALA A 529 -31.81 -32.00 -3.76
C ALA A 529 -30.38 -32.10 -4.30
N ILE A 530 -29.37 -31.93 -3.44
CA ILE A 530 -27.95 -32.04 -3.82
C ILE A 530 -27.40 -33.36 -3.28
N ASP A 531 -26.78 -34.16 -4.15
CA ASP A 531 -26.08 -35.38 -3.77
C ASP A 531 -24.85 -35.03 -2.89
N PRO A 532 -24.76 -35.51 -1.64
CA PRO A 532 -23.72 -35.14 -0.69
C PRO A 532 -22.33 -35.74 -0.99
N ILE A 533 -22.22 -36.70 -1.91
CA ILE A 533 -20.96 -37.34 -2.30
C ILE A 533 -20.32 -36.63 -3.49
N CYS A 534 -21.12 -36.21 -4.47
CA CYS A 534 -20.61 -35.65 -5.73
C CYS A 534 -21.10 -34.23 -6.05
N ASN A 535 -21.98 -33.64 -5.23
CA ASN A 535 -22.56 -32.32 -5.41
C ASN A 535 -23.42 -32.13 -6.66
N MET A 536 -23.92 -33.21 -7.28
CA MET A 536 -24.86 -33.13 -8.41
C MET A 536 -26.29 -32.84 -7.94
N THR A 537 -27.02 -32.03 -8.71
CA THR A 537 -28.44 -31.74 -8.46
C THR A 537 -29.32 -32.90 -8.92
N VAL A 538 -30.20 -33.39 -8.05
CA VAL A 538 -31.13 -34.49 -8.27
C VAL A 538 -32.56 -33.98 -8.11
N GLN A 539 -33.46 -34.32 -9.03
CA GLN A 539 -34.89 -34.04 -8.86
C GLN A 539 -35.51 -35.04 -7.88
N ILE A 540 -36.10 -34.56 -6.80
CA ILE A 540 -36.65 -35.37 -5.70
C ILE A 540 -37.76 -36.30 -6.20
N GLU A 541 -38.56 -35.86 -7.16
CA GLU A 541 -39.69 -36.62 -7.71
C GLU A 541 -39.26 -37.83 -8.56
N ASN A 542 -38.05 -37.76 -9.15
CA ASN A 542 -37.51 -38.77 -10.07
C ASN A 542 -36.26 -39.46 -9.51
N ALA A 543 -35.97 -39.27 -8.22
CA ALA A 543 -34.76 -39.80 -7.59
C ALA A 543 -34.89 -41.31 -7.33
N GLU A 544 -34.25 -42.12 -8.18
CA GLU A 544 -34.22 -43.59 -8.07
C GLU A 544 -33.37 -44.07 -6.87
N HIS A 545 -32.46 -43.24 -6.38
CA HIS A 545 -31.53 -43.59 -5.32
C HIS A 545 -31.69 -42.65 -4.11
N THR A 546 -32.29 -43.15 -3.04
CA THR A 546 -32.51 -42.42 -1.79
C THR A 546 -32.08 -43.22 -0.55
N ALA A 547 -31.80 -42.53 0.56
CA ALA A 547 -31.53 -43.14 1.87
C ALA A 547 -32.09 -42.25 3.00
N ASN A 548 -32.73 -42.84 4.00
CA ASN A 548 -33.19 -42.14 5.20
C ASN A 548 -32.26 -42.47 6.38
N ILE A 549 -31.63 -41.45 6.97
CA ILE A 549 -30.78 -41.60 8.16
C ILE A 549 -31.24 -40.62 9.23
N LYS A 550 -31.59 -41.13 10.41
CA LYS A 550 -32.06 -40.35 11.58
C LYS A 550 -33.20 -39.36 11.23
N GLY A 551 -34.10 -39.76 10.34
CA GLY A 551 -35.27 -38.96 9.95
C GLY A 551 -35.00 -37.91 8.88
N VAL A 552 -33.84 -37.95 8.21
CA VAL A 552 -33.48 -37.07 7.09
C VAL A 552 -33.35 -37.90 5.81
N ASP A 553 -34.07 -37.50 4.75
CA ASP A 553 -34.00 -38.11 3.42
C ASP A 553 -32.86 -37.52 2.59
N TYR A 554 -31.98 -38.38 2.10
CA TYR A 554 -30.87 -38.08 1.19
C TYR A 554 -31.17 -38.63 -0.21
N TYR A 555 -30.78 -37.88 -1.25
CA TYR A 555 -31.02 -38.19 -2.65
C TYR A 555 -29.70 -38.25 -3.41
N PHE A 556 -29.51 -39.27 -4.25
CA PHE A 556 -28.24 -39.54 -4.94
C PHE A 556 -28.41 -39.58 -6.45
N CYS A 557 -27.39 -39.12 -7.17
CA CYS A 557 -27.39 -39.09 -8.63
C CYS A 557 -27.19 -40.48 -9.26
N CYS A 558 -26.59 -41.43 -8.52
CA CYS A 558 -26.36 -42.80 -8.95
C CYS A 558 -26.22 -43.76 -7.76
N SER A 559 -26.32 -45.06 -8.02
CA SER A 559 -26.17 -46.12 -7.01
C SER A 559 -24.80 -46.08 -6.31
N GLY A 560 -23.73 -45.73 -7.02
CA GLY A 560 -22.39 -45.63 -6.46
C GLY A 560 -22.23 -44.52 -5.41
N CYS A 561 -22.92 -43.39 -5.57
CA CYS A 561 -22.94 -42.32 -4.57
C CYS A 561 -23.71 -42.75 -3.32
N LYS A 562 -24.84 -43.46 -3.50
CA LYS A 562 -25.59 -44.03 -2.39
C LYS A 562 -24.75 -45.04 -1.59
N GLU A 563 -24.09 -45.99 -2.24
CA GLU A 563 -23.27 -47.00 -1.56
C GLU A 563 -22.12 -46.36 -0.77
N LYS A 564 -21.40 -45.40 -1.37
CA LYS A 564 -20.35 -44.65 -0.67
C LYS A 564 -20.90 -43.90 0.55
N PHE A 565 -22.07 -43.29 0.42
CA PHE A 565 -22.71 -42.58 1.52
C PHE A 565 -23.09 -43.51 2.67
N MET A 566 -23.62 -44.71 2.37
CA MET A 566 -23.95 -45.70 3.39
C MET A 566 -22.69 -46.23 4.10
N THR A 567 -21.59 -46.48 3.38
CA THR A 567 -20.33 -46.91 4.00
C THR A 567 -19.65 -45.83 4.85
N THR A 568 -19.91 -44.54 4.57
CA THR A 568 -19.32 -43.41 5.32
C THR A 568 -20.17 -43.00 6.52
N SER A 569 -21.45 -43.40 6.57
CA SER A 569 -22.39 -43.02 7.64
C SER A 569 -22.51 -44.06 8.77
N GLU A 570 -21.95 -45.26 8.58
CA GLU A 570 -21.80 -46.30 9.60
C GLU A 570 -20.43 -46.29 10.32
N ALA A 571 -19.50 -45.42 9.90
CA ALA A 571 -18.22 -45.16 10.55
C ALA A 571 -18.26 -43.86 11.36
#